data_AF-A0AAN7QL82-F1
#
_entry.id   AF-A0AAN7QL82-F1
#
_cell.length_a   1.000
_cell.length_b   1.000
_cell.length_c   1.000
_cell.angle_alpha   90.00
_cell.angle_beta   90.00
_cell.angle_gamma   90.00
#
_symmetry.space_group_name_H-M   'P 1'
#
loop_
_entity.id
_entity.type
_entity.pdbx_description
1 polymer ?
#
loop_
_entity_poly.entity_id
_entity_poly.type
_entity_poly.pdbx_seq_one_letter_code
_entity_poly.pdbx_strand_id
1 'polypeptide(L)'
;MRKEHTVQELAYATQMSLRAQGNLLASNVISNEALSLVVEGKMSKSQYQLIRSVSVQKNCKLYPPYKCVLDAKKKCYPKKSEISVTESGATVRLQALLNHTAERLLIVQSDVIKSLSENEIGINLELICKWGCDGTSGQSTYKQKFSDGDGNKTDANIFFISLVPLQMFDRVNAHVIIWKNARPSSPRFCRPIKIQFLHETAKATRVEVDCIKEQERNLVPFQTIMGGKEVNIDFKLVLTMIDVISSLRKLPPKKLRSLSVYAVELLIPPSVPESSQISFNNTSDASDDDD
;
A
#
# COMPACT_ATOMS: atom_id res chain seq x y z
N MET A 1 27.32 31.01 -33.34
CA MET A 1 26.34 29.90 -33.17
C MET A 1 25.48 30.21 -31.95
N ARG A 2 24.18 30.50 -32.13
CA ARG A 2 23.23 30.53 -31.01
C ARG A 2 23.06 29.08 -30.55
N LYS A 3 23.28 28.79 -29.27
CA LYS A 3 22.88 27.51 -28.69
C LYS A 3 21.35 27.43 -28.78
N GLU A 4 20.85 26.47 -29.56
CA GLU A 4 19.43 26.15 -29.54
C GLU A 4 19.13 25.47 -28.20
N HIS A 5 18.24 26.10 -27.43
CA HIS A 5 17.78 25.54 -26.18
C HIS A 5 16.67 24.54 -26.44
N THR A 6 16.72 23.40 -25.75
CA THR A 6 15.66 22.40 -25.88
C THR A 6 14.35 22.93 -25.32
N VAL A 7 13.22 22.37 -25.76
CA VAL A 7 11.89 22.72 -25.26
C VAL A 7 11.81 22.59 -23.72
N GLN A 8 12.54 21.62 -23.15
CA GLN A 8 12.63 21.42 -21.70
C GLN A 8 13.42 22.55 -21.02
N GLU A 9 14.53 23.01 -21.60
CA GLU A 9 15.31 24.14 -21.07
C GLU A 9 14.51 25.45 -21.12
N LEU A 10 13.76 25.67 -22.19
CA LEU A 10 12.88 26.83 -22.34
C LEU A 10 11.70 26.79 -21.36
N ALA A 11 11.09 25.62 -21.15
CA ALA A 11 10.04 25.44 -20.16
C ALA A 11 10.55 25.69 -18.73
N TYR A 12 11.72 25.16 -18.41
CA TYR A 12 12.37 25.37 -17.12
C TYR A 12 12.73 26.85 -16.87
N ALA A 13 13.32 27.52 -17.87
CA ALA A 13 13.63 28.95 -17.79
C ALA A 13 12.35 29.80 -17.62
N THR A 14 11.28 29.45 -18.33
CA THR A 14 9.98 30.12 -18.22
C THR A 14 9.39 29.96 -16.81
N GLN A 15 9.47 28.76 -16.23
CA GLN A 15 9.00 28.48 -14.89
C GLN A 15 9.77 29.27 -13.81
N MET A 16 11.08 29.45 -14.01
CA MET A 16 11.93 30.25 -13.12
C MET A 16 11.64 31.76 -13.23
N SER A 17 11.34 32.25 -14.43
CA SER A 17 10.90 33.65 -14.67
C SER A 17 9.54 33.93 -14.04
N LEU A 18 8.56 33.03 -14.23
CA LEU A 18 7.22 33.14 -13.63
C LEU A 18 7.25 33.17 -12.10
N ARG A 19 8.24 32.54 -11.48
CA ARG A 19 8.49 32.63 -10.03
C ARG A 19 9.00 34.00 -9.60
N ALA A 20 9.88 34.63 -10.37
CA ALA A 20 10.32 36.00 -10.11
C ALA A 20 9.13 36.99 -10.16
N GLN A 21 8.08 36.63 -10.88
CA GLN A 21 6.81 37.37 -11.00
C GLN A 21 5.72 36.92 -10.00
N GLY A 22 6.03 35.98 -9.09
CA GLY A 22 5.09 35.57 -8.02
C GLY A 22 4.03 34.53 -8.43
N ASN A 23 4.16 33.85 -9.58
CA ASN A 23 3.17 32.89 -10.04
C ASN A 23 3.22 31.55 -9.24
N LEU A 24 2.12 31.25 -8.53
CA LEU A 24 2.01 30.13 -7.58
C LEU A 24 2.02 28.73 -8.26
N LEU A 25 1.54 28.62 -9.49
CA LEU A 25 1.45 27.33 -10.20
C LEU A 25 2.84 26.79 -10.57
N ALA A 26 3.72 27.66 -11.08
CA ALA A 26 5.11 27.33 -11.40
C ALA A 26 5.90 26.87 -10.16
N SER A 27 5.67 27.52 -9.01
CA SER A 27 6.29 27.18 -7.72
C SER A 27 5.88 25.78 -7.21
N ASN A 28 4.63 25.38 -7.43
CA ASN A 28 4.13 24.07 -7.03
C ASN A 28 4.79 22.92 -7.83
N VAL A 29 5.00 23.10 -9.13
CA VAL A 29 5.61 22.07 -9.99
C VAL A 29 7.07 21.82 -9.60
N ILE A 30 7.89 22.87 -9.41
CA ILE A 30 9.29 22.72 -8.91
C ILE A 30 9.33 22.05 -7.53
N SER A 31 8.35 22.34 -6.66
CA SER A 31 8.31 21.73 -5.33
C SER A 31 8.01 20.24 -5.38
N ASN A 32 7.14 19.80 -6.30
CA ASN A 32 6.84 18.39 -6.53
C ASN A 32 8.03 17.66 -7.18
N GLU A 33 8.73 18.29 -8.12
CA GLU A 33 9.96 17.74 -8.72
C GLU A 33 11.07 17.56 -7.68
N ALA A 34 11.29 18.57 -6.84
CA ALA A 34 12.25 18.48 -5.75
C ALA A 34 11.86 17.41 -4.71
N LEU A 35 10.57 17.25 -4.42
CA LEU A 35 10.08 16.15 -3.58
C LEU A 35 10.35 14.79 -4.23
N SER A 36 10.08 14.66 -5.52
CA SER A 36 10.36 13.43 -6.29
C SER A 36 11.84 13.05 -6.18
N LEU A 37 12.74 14.01 -6.38
CA LEU A 37 14.18 13.79 -6.22
C LEU A 37 14.54 13.28 -4.81
N VAL A 38 13.98 13.89 -3.77
CA VAL A 38 14.24 13.48 -2.38
C VAL A 38 13.76 12.05 -2.12
N VAL A 39 12.57 11.70 -2.63
CA VAL A 39 11.98 10.37 -2.42
C VAL A 39 12.73 9.29 -3.22
N GLU A 40 12.92 9.50 -4.53
CA GLU A 40 13.59 8.54 -5.40
C GLU A 40 15.08 8.38 -5.04
N GLY A 41 15.74 9.48 -4.68
CA GLY A 41 17.13 9.48 -4.25
C GLY A 41 17.34 9.04 -2.80
N LYS A 42 16.28 8.69 -2.06
CA LYS A 42 16.31 8.32 -0.62
C LYS A 42 17.09 9.33 0.23
N MET A 43 16.95 10.61 -0.10
CA MET A 43 17.77 11.67 0.50
C MET A 43 17.26 12.04 1.89
N SER A 44 18.19 12.25 2.81
CA SER A 44 17.92 12.91 4.08
C SER A 44 17.70 14.42 3.88
N LYS A 45 17.10 15.06 4.88
CA LYS A 45 16.97 16.53 4.92
C LYS A 45 18.34 17.22 4.81
N SER A 46 19.36 16.72 5.52
CA SER A 46 20.69 17.34 5.52
C SER A 46 21.36 17.21 4.16
N GLN A 47 21.25 16.07 3.49
CA GLN A 47 21.75 15.87 2.13
C GLN A 47 21.09 16.84 1.15
N TYR A 48 19.76 16.97 1.20
CA TYR A 48 19.05 17.93 0.35
C TYR A 48 19.49 19.38 0.61
N GLN A 49 19.62 19.76 1.88
CA GLN A 49 20.06 21.11 2.27
C GLN A 49 21.48 21.41 1.81
N LEU A 50 22.39 20.42 1.86
CA LEU A 50 23.76 20.55 1.36
C LEU A 50 23.80 20.77 -0.15
N ILE A 51 23.10 19.94 -0.94
CA ILE A 51 23.05 20.12 -2.40
C ILE A 51 22.46 21.49 -2.77
N ARG A 52 21.41 21.91 -2.06
CA ARG A 52 20.82 23.23 -2.25
C ARG A 52 21.79 24.36 -1.91
N SER A 53 22.55 24.26 -0.82
CA SER A 53 23.48 25.33 -0.43
C SER A 53 24.57 25.54 -1.49
N VAL A 54 25.13 24.44 -2.02
CA VAL A 54 26.10 24.49 -3.13
C VAL A 54 25.48 25.12 -4.38
N SER A 55 24.25 24.73 -4.73
CA SER A 55 23.52 25.31 -5.87
C SER A 55 23.36 26.83 -5.72
N VAL A 56 22.94 27.29 -4.53
CA VAL A 56 22.77 28.73 -4.25
C VAL A 56 24.10 29.49 -4.29
N GLN A 57 25.19 28.91 -3.76
CA GLN A 57 26.53 29.50 -3.83
C GLN A 57 27.02 29.68 -5.27
N LYS A 58 26.64 28.77 -6.18
CA LYS A 58 26.92 28.86 -7.62
C LYS A 58 25.92 29.75 -8.37
N ASN A 59 25.08 30.50 -7.66
CA ASN A 59 23.99 31.31 -8.21
C ASN A 59 22.97 30.52 -9.06
N CYS A 60 22.88 29.20 -8.84
CA CYS A 60 21.88 28.33 -9.44
C CYS A 60 20.72 28.13 -8.45
N LYS A 61 19.53 28.65 -8.75
CA LYS A 61 18.35 28.55 -7.84
C LYS A 61 17.46 27.32 -8.13
N LEU A 62 18.07 26.23 -8.60
CA LEU A 62 17.36 25.03 -9.06
C LEU A 62 16.51 24.38 -7.96
N TYR A 63 17.07 24.25 -6.75
CA TYR A 63 16.40 23.56 -5.65
C TYR A 63 15.60 24.54 -4.76
N PRO A 64 14.29 24.34 -4.60
CA PRO A 64 13.47 25.19 -3.74
C PRO A 64 13.87 25.03 -2.25
N PRO A 65 13.55 26.01 -1.39
CA PRO A 65 13.69 25.84 0.06
C PRO A 65 13.00 24.58 0.57
N TYR A 66 13.58 23.92 1.57
CA TYR A 66 13.05 22.65 2.10
C TYR A 66 11.60 22.77 2.61
N LYS A 67 11.17 23.96 3.06
CA LYS A 67 9.77 24.22 3.43
C LYS A 67 8.80 23.92 2.28
N CYS A 68 9.15 24.30 1.05
CA CYS A 68 8.34 24.02 -0.13
C CYS A 68 8.24 22.52 -0.42
N VAL A 69 9.34 21.78 -0.25
CA VAL A 69 9.37 20.31 -0.36
C VAL A 69 8.47 19.67 0.70
N LEU A 70 8.54 20.17 1.94
CA LEU A 70 7.69 19.69 3.04
C LEU A 70 6.20 19.93 2.75
N ASP A 71 5.86 21.11 2.23
CA ASP A 71 4.48 21.45 1.91
C ASP A 71 3.96 20.64 0.71
N ALA A 72 4.80 20.39 -0.30
CA ALA A 72 4.49 19.42 -1.36
C ALA A 72 4.27 18.02 -0.79
N LYS A 73 5.12 17.57 0.15
CA LYS A 73 5.01 16.27 0.81
C LYS A 73 3.70 16.13 1.58
N LYS A 74 3.27 17.17 2.30
CA LYS A 74 1.98 17.18 3.02
C LYS A 74 0.79 16.99 2.09
N LYS A 75 0.84 17.55 0.87
CA LYS A 75 -0.21 17.39 -0.16
C LYS A 75 -0.28 15.97 -0.75
N CYS A 76 0.67 15.09 -0.43
CA CYS A 76 0.66 13.69 -0.86
C CYS A 76 0.01 12.73 0.15
N TYR A 77 -0.49 13.26 1.28
CA TYR A 77 -1.18 12.48 2.29
C TYR A 77 -2.65 12.89 2.40
N PRO A 78 -3.55 11.96 2.78
CA PRO A 78 -4.87 12.31 3.27
C PRO A 78 -4.79 13.33 4.41
N LYS A 79 -5.91 14.03 4.66
CA LYS A 79 -5.99 15.04 5.73
C LYS A 79 -5.55 14.43 7.07
N LYS A 80 -4.83 15.19 7.90
CA LYS A 80 -4.29 14.68 9.18
C LYS A 80 -5.38 14.16 10.13
N SER A 81 -6.59 14.73 10.08
CA SER A 81 -7.76 14.25 10.84
C SER A 81 -8.21 12.84 10.49
N GLU A 82 -7.79 12.33 9.33
CA GLU A 82 -8.12 11.01 8.79
C GLU A 82 -7.13 9.94 9.19
N ILE A 83 -6.04 10.34 9.84
CA ILE A 83 -4.91 9.49 10.21
C ILE A 83 -4.88 9.43 11.74
N SER A 84 -5.05 8.22 12.27
CA SER A 84 -4.87 7.92 13.69
C SER A 84 -3.49 7.30 13.89
N VAL A 85 -2.76 7.79 14.88
CA VAL A 85 -1.46 7.25 15.27
C VAL A 85 -1.49 7.00 16.77
N THR A 86 -1.18 5.78 17.16
CA THR A 86 -1.03 5.33 18.54
C THR A 86 0.35 4.71 18.70
N GLU A 87 0.72 4.38 19.94
CA GLU A 87 1.91 3.62 20.25
C GLU A 87 1.89 2.18 19.68
N SER A 88 0.71 1.67 19.33
CA SER A 88 0.54 0.34 18.72
C SER A 88 0.53 0.37 17.19
N GLY A 89 0.48 1.54 16.55
CA GLY A 89 0.45 1.62 15.09
C GLY A 89 -0.12 2.91 14.51
N ALA A 90 -0.33 2.91 13.20
CA ALA A 90 -0.95 3.99 12.46
C ALA A 90 -2.01 3.44 11.49
N THR A 91 -3.14 4.14 11.39
CA THR A 91 -4.25 3.78 10.51
C THR A 91 -4.78 5.03 9.81
N VAL A 92 -5.15 4.90 8.54
CA VAL A 92 -5.92 5.91 7.81
C VAL A 92 -7.31 5.39 7.48
N ARG A 93 -8.34 6.24 7.57
CA ARG A 93 -9.70 5.85 7.16
C ARG A 93 -9.72 5.45 5.68
N LEU A 94 -10.36 4.31 5.38
CA LEU A 94 -10.38 3.74 4.02
C LEU A 94 -10.92 4.73 2.99
N GLN A 95 -12.07 5.35 3.26
CA GLN A 95 -12.68 6.37 2.41
C GLN A 95 -11.69 7.53 2.12
N ALA A 96 -11.01 8.04 3.14
CA ALA A 96 -10.08 9.15 2.99
C ALA A 96 -8.88 8.79 2.11
N LEU A 97 -8.37 7.56 2.25
CA LEU A 97 -7.27 7.06 1.42
C LEU A 97 -7.70 6.88 -0.05
N LEU A 98 -8.90 6.34 -0.28
CA LEU A 98 -9.48 6.16 -1.61
C LEU A 98 -9.77 7.49 -2.30
N ASN A 99 -10.44 8.44 -1.62
CA ASN A 99 -10.71 9.79 -2.14
C ASN A 99 -9.41 10.49 -2.54
N HIS A 100 -8.40 10.45 -1.66
CA HIS A 100 -7.10 11.01 -1.99
C HIS A 100 -6.43 10.27 -3.16
N THR A 101 -6.59 8.95 -3.28
CA THR A 101 -6.06 8.21 -4.46
C THR A 101 -6.71 8.72 -5.74
N ALA A 102 -8.05 8.80 -5.75
CA ALA A 102 -8.84 9.23 -6.89
C ALA A 102 -8.51 10.68 -7.30
N GLU A 103 -8.48 11.61 -6.33
CA GLU A 103 -8.10 13.00 -6.56
C GLU A 103 -6.72 13.12 -7.24
N ARG A 104 -5.73 12.38 -6.74
CA ARG A 104 -4.37 12.39 -7.32
C ARG A 104 -4.34 11.81 -8.73
N LEU A 105 -5.11 10.75 -9.00
CA LEU A 105 -5.20 10.18 -10.34
C LEU A 105 -5.92 11.12 -11.32
N LEU A 106 -6.98 11.79 -10.88
CA LEU A 106 -7.67 12.80 -11.68
C LEU A 106 -6.74 13.97 -12.05
N ILE A 107 -5.94 14.45 -11.10
CA ILE A 107 -4.94 15.52 -11.38
C ILE A 107 -3.95 15.05 -12.44
N VAL A 108 -3.46 13.81 -12.37
CA VAL A 108 -2.52 13.25 -13.36
C VAL A 108 -3.20 13.08 -14.71
N GLN A 109 -4.49 12.74 -14.73
CA GLN A 109 -5.28 12.51 -15.94
C GLN A 109 -6.13 13.71 -16.36
N SER A 110 -5.77 14.92 -15.93
CA SER A 110 -6.63 16.09 -16.09
C SER A 110 -7.00 16.36 -17.54
N ASP A 111 -6.07 16.12 -18.47
CA ASP A 111 -6.29 16.39 -19.89
C ASP A 111 -7.18 15.32 -20.53
N VAL A 112 -7.07 14.05 -20.08
CA VAL A 112 -8.00 12.99 -20.48
C VAL A 112 -9.41 13.33 -20.01
N ILE A 113 -9.58 13.71 -18.74
CA ILE A 113 -10.89 14.08 -18.17
C ILE A 113 -11.53 15.26 -18.94
N LYS A 114 -10.74 16.29 -19.27
CA LYS A 114 -11.22 17.43 -20.08
C LYS A 114 -11.64 17.02 -21.49
N SER A 115 -11.04 15.97 -22.06
CA SER A 115 -11.38 15.49 -23.41
C SER A 115 -12.65 14.63 -23.47
N LEU A 116 -13.10 14.06 -22.35
CA LEU A 116 -14.31 13.22 -22.32
C LEU A 116 -15.56 14.05 -22.63
N SER A 117 -16.49 13.54 -23.43
CA SER A 117 -17.79 14.18 -23.61
C SER A 117 -18.57 14.16 -22.29
N GLU A 118 -19.25 15.26 -21.97
CA GLU A 118 -20.20 15.27 -20.87
C GLU A 118 -21.46 14.52 -21.30
N ASN A 119 -21.88 13.56 -20.48
CA ASN A 119 -23.22 12.99 -20.57
C ASN A 119 -24.16 13.90 -19.76
N GLU A 120 -25.48 13.79 -19.94
CA GLU A 120 -26.48 14.56 -19.17
C GLU A 120 -26.37 14.41 -17.63
N ILE A 121 -25.60 13.42 -17.16
CA ILE A 121 -25.42 13.02 -15.74
C ILE A 121 -23.95 13.20 -15.28
N GLY A 122 -23.11 13.92 -16.02
CA GLY A 122 -21.68 14.10 -15.71
C GLY A 122 -20.81 12.85 -15.97
N ILE A 123 -19.54 12.92 -15.58
CA ILE A 123 -18.55 11.85 -15.78
C ILE A 123 -18.64 10.85 -14.61
N ASN A 124 -19.00 9.60 -14.92
CA ASN A 124 -19.18 8.55 -13.92
C ASN A 124 -18.09 7.47 -14.08
N LEU A 125 -17.20 7.37 -13.10
CA LEU A 125 -16.04 6.48 -13.13
C LEU A 125 -16.12 5.40 -12.04
N GLU A 126 -15.42 4.30 -12.25
CA GLU A 126 -15.15 3.30 -11.21
C GLU A 126 -13.63 3.12 -11.05
N LEU A 127 -13.13 3.19 -9.82
CA LEU A 127 -11.75 2.89 -9.46
C LEU A 127 -11.68 1.51 -8.81
N ILE A 128 -11.07 0.56 -9.52
CA ILE A 128 -10.77 -0.77 -9.00
C ILE A 128 -9.45 -0.73 -8.23
N CYS A 129 -9.48 -1.18 -6.99
CA CYS A 129 -8.30 -1.42 -6.17
C CYS A 129 -8.23 -2.89 -5.77
N LYS A 130 -7.03 -3.46 -5.75
CA LYS A 130 -6.79 -4.66 -4.95
C LYS A 130 -6.32 -4.26 -3.56
N TRP A 131 -6.59 -5.10 -2.57
CA TRP A 131 -6.05 -4.90 -1.23
C TRP A 131 -5.78 -6.23 -0.55
N GLY A 132 -5.11 -6.15 0.59
CA GLY A 132 -4.92 -7.26 1.49
C GLY A 132 -3.97 -6.91 2.61
N CYS A 133 -3.50 -7.94 3.28
CA CYS A 133 -2.74 -7.82 4.51
C CYS A 133 -1.73 -8.94 4.63
N ASP A 134 -0.64 -8.64 5.30
CA ASP A 134 0.49 -9.54 5.50
C ASP A 134 1.24 -9.09 6.78
N GLY A 135 1.99 -10.02 7.35
CA GLY A 135 2.68 -9.87 8.62
C GLY A 135 4.13 -10.29 8.54
N THR A 136 4.97 -9.55 9.25
CA THR A 136 6.38 -9.91 9.46
C THR A 136 6.67 -10.03 10.94
N SER A 137 7.52 -10.98 11.29
CA SER A 137 7.93 -11.28 12.67
C SER A 137 9.46 -11.20 12.82
N GLY A 138 9.95 -11.23 14.05
CA GLY A 138 11.39 -11.25 14.34
C GLY A 138 12.12 -9.93 14.07
N GLN A 139 11.41 -8.80 14.06
CA GLN A 139 12.02 -7.48 13.96
C GLN A 139 12.78 -7.14 15.26
N SER A 140 13.83 -6.32 15.15
CA SER A 140 14.53 -5.79 16.32
C SER A 140 13.57 -4.99 17.21
N THR A 141 13.64 -5.22 18.51
CA THR A 141 12.80 -4.53 19.50
C THR A 141 13.50 -3.27 20.01
N TYR A 142 12.72 -2.21 20.24
CA TYR A 142 13.23 -0.89 20.62
C TYR A 142 12.59 -0.38 21.92
N LYS A 143 12.14 -1.31 22.78
CA LYS A 143 11.50 -1.02 24.08
C LYS A 143 10.30 -0.06 23.93
N GLN A 144 9.53 -0.22 22.85
CA GLN A 144 8.30 0.54 22.64
C GLN A 144 7.38 0.37 23.87
N LYS A 145 6.92 1.50 24.42
CA LYS A 145 5.98 1.49 25.54
C LYS A 145 4.57 1.40 24.98
N PHE A 146 3.78 0.45 25.49
CA PHE A 146 2.37 0.27 25.15
C PHE A 146 1.50 0.74 26.33
N SER A 147 0.37 1.39 26.05
CA SER A 147 -0.53 1.89 27.11
C SER A 147 -1.28 0.76 27.81
N ASP A 148 -1.46 -0.37 27.11
CA ASP A 148 -2.18 -1.53 27.63
C ASP A 148 -1.22 -2.32 28.53
N GLY A 149 -1.40 -2.20 29.84
CA GLY A 149 -0.53 -2.74 30.90
C GLY A 149 -0.39 -4.26 30.98
N ASP A 150 -0.86 -5.01 29.98
CA ASP A 150 -0.90 -6.48 29.97
C ASP A 150 0.42 -7.16 29.56
N GLY A 151 1.47 -6.40 29.20
CA GLY A 151 2.80 -6.93 28.85
C GLY A 151 2.87 -7.85 27.61
N ASN A 152 1.73 -8.15 26.99
CA ASN A 152 1.60 -9.08 25.87
C ASN A 152 1.84 -8.45 24.49
N LYS A 153 2.02 -7.11 24.42
CA LYS A 153 2.35 -6.40 23.18
C LYS A 153 3.84 -6.32 22.99
N THR A 154 4.29 -6.54 21.76
CA THR A 154 5.68 -6.51 21.36
C THR A 154 5.83 -5.73 20.06
N ASP A 155 6.92 -4.96 19.94
CA ASP A 155 7.34 -4.26 18.73
C ASP A 155 8.14 -5.17 17.76
N ALA A 156 8.29 -6.46 18.09
CA ALA A 156 8.98 -7.44 17.26
C ALA A 156 8.18 -7.90 16.02
N ASN A 157 6.87 -7.64 15.98
CA ASN A 157 5.98 -8.09 14.92
C ASN A 157 5.26 -6.90 14.29
N ILE A 158 5.19 -6.86 12.97
CA ILE A 158 4.50 -5.80 12.22
C ILE A 158 3.47 -6.46 11.32
N PHE A 159 2.23 -6.00 11.41
CA PHE A 159 1.15 -6.37 10.52
C PHE A 159 0.75 -5.15 9.68
N PHE A 160 0.62 -5.33 8.37
CA PHE A 160 0.25 -4.26 7.46
C PHE A 160 -0.97 -4.63 6.64
N ILE A 161 -1.83 -3.63 6.41
CA ILE A 161 -2.94 -3.68 5.46
C ILE A 161 -2.67 -2.61 4.42
N SER A 162 -2.78 -2.96 3.15
CA SER A 162 -2.47 -2.06 2.05
C SER A 162 -3.44 -2.23 0.89
N LEU A 163 -3.58 -1.17 0.09
CA LEU A 163 -4.33 -1.17 -1.16
C LEU A 163 -3.44 -0.74 -2.33
N VAL A 164 -3.74 -1.25 -3.51
CA VAL A 164 -3.11 -0.89 -4.77
C VAL A 164 -4.20 -0.53 -5.78
N PRO A 165 -4.24 0.72 -6.28
CA PRO A 165 -5.13 1.07 -7.38
C PRO A 165 -4.70 0.32 -8.65
N LEU A 166 -5.65 -0.28 -9.35
CA LEU A 166 -5.41 -1.09 -10.54
C LEU A 166 -5.83 -0.37 -11.81
N GLN A 167 -7.06 0.14 -11.85
CA GLN A 167 -7.61 0.75 -13.06
C GLN A 167 -8.76 1.69 -12.70
N MET A 168 -8.86 2.79 -13.46
CA MET A 168 -10.00 3.70 -13.47
C MET A 168 -10.58 3.75 -14.87
N PHE A 169 -11.91 3.61 -14.99
CA PHE A 169 -12.60 3.57 -16.28
C PHE A 169 -13.99 4.21 -16.17
N ASP A 170 -14.57 4.56 -17.31
CA ASP A 170 -15.92 5.10 -17.42
C ASP A 170 -16.99 4.01 -17.24
N ARG A 171 -17.97 4.22 -16.36
CA ARG A 171 -19.01 3.21 -16.07
C ARG A 171 -20.04 3.06 -17.18
N VAL A 172 -20.27 4.09 -17.98
CA VAL A 172 -21.19 4.08 -19.13
C VAL A 172 -20.52 3.38 -20.30
N ASN A 173 -19.23 3.68 -20.54
CA ASN A 173 -18.44 3.01 -21.57
C ASN A 173 -17.19 2.37 -20.97
N ALA A 174 -17.31 1.11 -20.55
CA ALA A 174 -16.22 0.36 -19.89
C ALA A 174 -14.96 0.16 -20.77
N HIS A 175 -15.03 0.42 -22.08
CA HIS A 175 -13.86 0.42 -22.96
C HIS A 175 -13.00 1.68 -22.80
N VAL A 176 -13.53 2.75 -22.22
CA VAL A 176 -12.80 4.00 -21.97
C VAL A 176 -12.05 3.89 -20.64
N ILE A 177 -10.77 3.55 -20.76
CA ILE A 177 -9.83 3.47 -19.62
C ILE A 177 -9.21 4.83 -19.39
N ILE A 178 -9.48 5.43 -18.23
CA ILE A 178 -8.92 6.73 -17.82
C ILE A 178 -7.50 6.57 -17.29
N TRP A 179 -7.28 5.50 -16.51
CA TRP A 179 -5.96 5.21 -15.96
C TRP A 179 -5.80 3.72 -15.71
N LYS A 180 -4.60 3.20 -15.94
CA LYS A 180 -4.26 1.81 -15.66
C LYS A 180 -2.89 1.72 -15.01
N ASN A 181 -2.80 0.96 -13.94
CA ASN A 181 -1.54 0.69 -13.26
C ASN A 181 -0.67 -0.23 -14.11
N ALA A 182 0.44 0.29 -14.64
CA ALA A 182 1.38 -0.50 -15.43
C ALA A 182 2.21 -1.50 -14.59
N ARG A 183 2.28 -1.33 -13.26
CA ARG A 183 3.08 -2.17 -12.36
C ARG A 183 2.28 -2.50 -11.09
N PRO A 184 1.21 -3.30 -11.17
CA PRO A 184 0.30 -3.58 -10.06
C PRO A 184 0.95 -4.37 -8.91
N SER A 185 2.13 -4.96 -9.10
CA SER A 185 2.88 -5.66 -8.05
C SER A 185 4.04 -4.83 -7.49
N SER A 186 4.19 -3.57 -7.92
CA SER A 186 5.25 -2.70 -7.42
C SER A 186 4.88 -2.10 -6.05
N PRO A 187 5.82 -2.06 -5.09
CA PRO A 187 5.60 -1.39 -3.81
C PRO A 187 5.32 0.11 -3.97
N ARG A 188 5.70 0.73 -5.10
CA ARG A 188 5.46 2.16 -5.36
C ARG A 188 3.97 2.53 -5.43
N PHE A 189 3.11 1.56 -5.76
CA PHE A 189 1.66 1.76 -5.79
C PHE A 189 0.96 1.15 -4.57
N CYS A 190 1.71 0.53 -3.66
CA CYS A 190 1.19 -0.08 -2.45
C CYS A 190 0.96 0.99 -1.38
N ARG A 191 -0.30 1.41 -1.23
CA ARG A 191 -0.70 2.46 -0.29
C ARG A 191 -1.10 1.81 1.04
N PRO A 192 -0.38 2.07 2.15
CA PRO A 192 -0.73 1.51 3.45
C PRO A 192 -2.03 2.11 3.98
N ILE A 193 -2.95 1.24 4.39
CA ILE A 193 -4.17 1.57 5.15
C ILE A 193 -3.85 1.54 6.65
N LYS A 194 -3.16 0.49 7.08
CA LYS A 194 -2.86 0.23 8.49
C LYS A 194 -1.48 -0.41 8.63
N ILE A 195 -0.73 0.03 9.63
CA ILE A 195 0.51 -0.58 10.07
C ILE A 195 0.41 -0.68 11.59
N GLN A 196 0.59 -1.87 12.16
CA GLN A 196 0.47 -2.07 13.59
C GLN A 196 1.45 -3.10 14.13
N PHE A 197 1.83 -2.93 15.39
CA PHE A 197 2.58 -3.94 16.14
C PHE A 197 1.65 -5.07 16.53
N LEU A 198 1.60 -6.10 15.70
CA LEU A 198 0.71 -7.24 15.85
C LEU A 198 1.34 -8.47 15.20
N HIS A 199 1.33 -9.58 15.93
CA HIS A 199 1.71 -10.86 15.36
C HIS A 199 0.62 -11.38 14.44
N GLU A 200 0.99 -11.80 13.23
CA GLU A 200 0.03 -12.35 12.29
C GLU A 200 -0.48 -13.71 12.79
N THR A 201 -1.78 -13.80 12.96
CA THR A 201 -2.48 -15.04 13.29
C THR A 201 -3.77 -15.10 12.49
N ALA A 202 -4.29 -16.30 12.21
CA ALA A 202 -5.56 -16.43 11.50
C ALA A 202 -6.71 -15.65 12.17
N LYS A 203 -6.72 -15.52 13.50
CA LYS A 203 -7.70 -14.72 14.24
C LYS A 203 -7.49 -13.23 14.00
N ALA A 204 -6.27 -12.73 14.18
CA ALA A 204 -5.92 -11.34 13.94
C ALA A 204 -6.24 -10.91 12.50
N THR A 205 -5.82 -11.71 11.53
CA THR A 205 -6.07 -11.46 10.10
C THR A 205 -7.56 -11.37 9.78
N ARG A 206 -8.40 -12.28 10.33
CA ARG A 206 -9.86 -12.22 10.13
C ARG A 206 -10.47 -10.95 10.70
N VAL A 207 -10.12 -10.58 11.94
CA VAL A 207 -10.63 -9.35 12.58
C VAL A 207 -10.31 -8.11 11.74
N GLU A 208 -9.07 -8.00 11.27
CA GLU A 208 -8.63 -6.88 10.46
C GLU A 208 -9.29 -6.86 9.08
N VAL A 209 -9.40 -8.01 8.42
CA VAL A 209 -10.10 -8.15 7.13
C VAL A 209 -11.58 -7.76 7.28
N ASP A 210 -12.25 -8.22 8.33
CA ASP A 210 -13.66 -7.92 8.58
C ASP A 210 -13.86 -6.42 8.88
N CYS A 211 -12.92 -5.78 9.58
CA CYS A 211 -12.93 -4.34 9.81
C CYS A 211 -12.84 -3.54 8.49
N ILE A 212 -11.97 -3.95 7.56
CA ILE A 212 -11.87 -3.29 6.25
C ILE A 212 -13.12 -3.56 5.41
N LYS A 213 -13.67 -4.77 5.43
CA LYS A 213 -14.92 -5.09 4.72
C LYS A 213 -16.13 -4.31 5.25
N GLU A 214 -16.18 -4.03 6.55
CA GLU A 214 -17.19 -3.14 7.12
C GLU A 214 -17.00 -1.70 6.61
N GLN A 215 -15.76 -1.20 6.57
CA GLN A 215 -15.50 0.11 5.96
C GLN A 215 -15.87 0.14 4.47
N GLU A 216 -15.61 -0.95 3.73
CA GLU A 216 -15.97 -1.11 2.32
C GLU A 216 -17.48 -1.02 2.09
N ARG A 217 -18.29 -1.67 2.94
CA ARG A 217 -19.77 -1.60 2.87
C ARG A 217 -20.32 -0.19 3.04
N ASN A 218 -19.60 0.66 3.77
CA ASN A 218 -20.00 2.04 4.08
C ASN A 218 -19.31 3.06 3.16
N LEU A 219 -18.62 2.63 2.10
CA LEU A 219 -18.02 3.55 1.16
C LEU A 219 -19.10 4.31 0.38
N VAL A 220 -18.85 5.60 0.21
CA VAL A 220 -19.64 6.48 -0.65
C VAL A 220 -18.81 6.92 -1.85
N PRO A 221 -19.47 7.26 -2.97
CA PRO A 221 -18.77 7.79 -4.14
C PRO A 221 -18.00 9.09 -3.83
N PHE A 222 -16.87 9.27 -4.50
CA PHE A 222 -16.11 10.53 -4.45
C PHE A 222 -16.59 11.47 -5.55
N GLN A 223 -17.12 12.63 -5.15
CA GLN A 223 -17.65 13.65 -6.05
C GLN A 223 -16.73 14.87 -6.07
N THR A 224 -16.43 15.39 -7.26
CA THR A 224 -15.62 16.58 -7.44
C THR A 224 -15.93 17.27 -8.77
N ILE A 225 -15.37 18.47 -8.98
CA ILE A 225 -15.47 19.20 -10.25
C ILE A 225 -14.07 19.33 -10.84
N MET A 226 -13.90 18.91 -12.10
CA MET A 226 -12.63 19.02 -12.81
C MET A 226 -12.84 19.56 -14.22
N GLY A 227 -12.24 20.72 -14.52
CA GLY A 227 -12.37 21.34 -15.84
C GLY A 227 -13.80 21.77 -16.18
N GLY A 228 -14.59 22.16 -15.16
CA GLY A 228 -16.01 22.51 -15.31
C GLY A 228 -16.97 21.32 -15.28
N LYS A 229 -16.46 20.09 -15.25
CA LYS A 229 -17.25 18.86 -15.31
C LYS A 229 -17.44 18.25 -13.94
N GLU A 230 -18.65 17.83 -13.63
CA GLU A 230 -18.91 16.98 -12.47
C GLU A 230 -18.34 15.58 -12.72
N VAL A 231 -17.52 15.12 -11.78
CA VAL A 231 -16.88 13.81 -11.80
C VAL A 231 -17.29 13.06 -10.55
N ASN A 232 -17.88 11.88 -10.75
CA ASN A 232 -18.29 10.97 -9.69
C ASN A 232 -17.51 9.65 -9.81
N ILE A 233 -16.97 9.16 -8.71
CA ILE A 233 -16.09 7.97 -8.69
C ILE A 233 -16.57 6.98 -7.64
N ASP A 234 -16.98 5.79 -8.09
CA ASP A 234 -17.25 4.66 -7.20
C ASP A 234 -15.98 3.84 -6.98
N PHE A 235 -15.93 3.13 -5.86
CA PHE A 235 -14.78 2.31 -5.49
C PHE A 235 -15.15 0.84 -5.49
N LYS A 236 -14.33 0.02 -6.16
CA LYS A 236 -14.44 -1.43 -6.12
C LYS A 236 -13.17 -2.02 -5.55
N LEU A 237 -13.29 -2.73 -4.43
CA LEU A 237 -12.15 -3.29 -3.72
C LEU A 237 -12.16 -4.82 -3.88
N VAL A 238 -11.00 -5.38 -4.21
CA VAL A 238 -10.85 -6.83 -4.40
C VAL A 238 -9.76 -7.37 -3.49
N LEU A 239 -10.15 -8.20 -2.54
CA LEU A 239 -9.23 -8.84 -1.60
C LEU A 239 -8.44 -9.94 -2.30
N THR A 240 -7.18 -9.66 -2.64
CA THR A 240 -6.32 -10.59 -3.40
C THR A 240 -4.88 -10.64 -2.91
N MET A 241 -4.45 -9.68 -2.08
CA MET A 241 -3.09 -9.63 -1.53
C MET A 241 -3.03 -10.33 -0.17
N ILE A 242 -3.38 -11.62 -0.15
CA ILE A 242 -3.35 -12.46 1.07
C ILE A 242 -2.76 -13.81 0.71
N ASP A 243 -1.72 -14.23 1.42
CA ASP A 243 -1.09 -15.55 1.24
C ASP A 243 -1.94 -16.67 1.88
N VAL A 244 -2.67 -16.33 2.93
CA VAL A 244 -3.41 -17.27 3.78
C VAL A 244 -4.88 -17.46 3.40
N ILE A 245 -5.17 -17.57 2.09
CA ILE A 245 -6.53 -17.90 1.61
C ILE A 245 -7.09 -19.17 2.29
N SER A 246 -6.22 -20.13 2.64
CA SER A 246 -6.57 -21.34 3.39
C SER A 246 -7.09 -21.06 4.80
N SER A 247 -6.56 -20.07 5.51
CA SER A 247 -6.99 -19.71 6.88
C SER A 247 -8.25 -18.84 6.92
N LEU A 248 -8.58 -18.16 5.82
CA LEU A 248 -9.81 -17.36 5.73
C LEU A 248 -11.02 -18.18 5.26
N ARG A 249 -10.80 -19.29 4.55
CA ARG A 249 -11.87 -20.22 4.19
C ARG A 249 -12.23 -21.08 5.41
N LYS A 250 -13.50 -21.03 5.84
CA LYS A 250 -14.09 -22.21 6.48
C LYS A 250 -14.17 -23.28 5.40
N LEU A 251 -13.09 -24.06 5.24
CA LEU A 251 -13.19 -25.27 4.45
C LEU A 251 -14.31 -26.11 5.09
N PRO A 252 -15.26 -26.65 4.32
CA PRO A 252 -16.20 -27.60 4.87
C PRO A 252 -15.38 -28.68 5.59
N PRO A 253 -15.74 -29.06 6.83
CA PRO A 253 -15.03 -30.15 7.50
C PRO A 253 -15.02 -31.31 6.52
N LYS A 254 -13.83 -31.86 6.22
CA LYS A 254 -13.72 -33.05 5.38
C LYS A 254 -14.56 -34.12 6.07
N LYS A 255 -15.79 -34.33 5.59
CA LYS A 255 -16.60 -35.45 6.02
C LYS A 255 -15.92 -36.67 5.42
N LEU A 256 -15.06 -37.34 6.19
CA LEU A 256 -14.56 -38.69 5.86
C LEU A 256 -15.72 -39.64 5.48
N ARG A 257 -16.94 -39.34 5.93
CA ARG A 257 -18.18 -40.05 5.60
C ARG A 257 -18.72 -39.83 4.18
N SER A 258 -18.08 -39.04 3.32
CA SER A 258 -18.48 -38.89 1.91
C SER A 258 -17.57 -39.66 0.94
N LEU A 259 -16.58 -40.38 1.44
CA LEU A 259 -15.75 -41.28 0.63
C LEU A 259 -16.46 -42.62 0.49
N SER A 260 -16.48 -43.20 -0.71
CA SER A 260 -16.96 -44.56 -0.89
C SER A 260 -16.09 -45.52 -0.08
N VAL A 261 -16.64 -46.66 0.34
CA VAL A 261 -15.90 -47.69 1.10
C VAL A 261 -14.59 -48.06 0.39
N TYR A 262 -14.63 -48.15 -0.94
CA TYR A 262 -13.46 -48.37 -1.80
C TYR A 262 -12.36 -47.30 -1.70
N ALA A 263 -12.74 -46.02 -1.59
CA ALA A 263 -11.78 -44.94 -1.45
C ALA A 263 -11.11 -44.92 -0.06
N VAL A 264 -11.76 -45.48 0.96
CA VAL A 264 -11.19 -45.64 2.29
C VAL A 264 -10.20 -46.80 2.32
N GLU A 265 -10.51 -47.94 1.68
CA GLU A 265 -9.60 -49.08 1.57
C GLU A 265 -8.28 -48.74 0.88
N LEU A 266 -8.31 -47.91 -0.17
CA LEU A 266 -7.11 -47.47 -0.89
C LEU A 266 -6.18 -46.54 -0.08
N LEU A 267 -6.67 -45.98 1.02
CA LEU A 267 -5.91 -45.08 1.91
C LEU A 267 -5.32 -45.82 3.12
N ILE A 268 -5.67 -47.09 3.34
CA ILE A 268 -5.08 -47.92 4.38
C ILE A 268 -3.78 -48.51 3.79
N PRO A 269 -2.60 -48.17 4.32
CA PRO A 269 -1.35 -48.77 3.86
C PRO A 269 -1.39 -50.29 4.09
N PRO A 270 -0.89 -51.11 3.14
CA PRO A 270 -0.93 -52.55 3.28
C PRO A 270 -0.15 -52.98 4.52
N SER A 271 -0.80 -53.71 5.42
CA SER A 271 -0.15 -54.29 6.59
C SER A 271 0.85 -55.35 6.14
N VAL A 272 2.13 -55.12 6.41
CA VAL A 272 3.17 -56.12 6.27
C VAL A 272 2.89 -57.23 7.30
N PRO A 273 2.88 -58.52 6.92
CA PRO A 273 2.72 -59.59 7.89
C PRO A 273 3.91 -59.61 8.84
N GLU A 274 3.65 -59.48 10.15
CA GLU A 274 4.63 -59.80 11.19
C GLU A 274 5.04 -61.27 11.03
N SER A 275 6.28 -61.49 10.63
CA SER A 275 6.93 -62.79 10.76
C SER A 275 8.03 -62.69 11.81
N SER A 276 7.84 -63.48 12.86
CA SER A 276 8.84 -64.05 13.77
C SER A 276 9.63 -63.10 14.67
N GLN A 277 9.18 -63.08 15.93
CA GLN A 277 10.01 -62.83 17.10
C GLN A 277 11.27 -63.71 17.08
N ILE A 278 12.44 -63.11 17.31
CA ILE A 278 13.56 -63.78 17.99
C ILE A 278 13.93 -62.91 19.18
N SER A 279 13.61 -63.42 20.36
CA SER A 279 14.01 -62.92 21.66
C SER A 279 15.47 -63.25 21.94
N PHE A 280 16.28 -62.26 22.32
CA PHE A 280 17.41 -62.47 23.22
C PHE A 280 17.45 -61.34 24.24
N ASN A 281 16.95 -61.65 25.44
CA ASN A 281 17.39 -60.98 26.66
C ASN A 281 18.82 -61.42 26.93
N ASN A 282 19.70 -60.48 27.27
CA ASN A 282 20.55 -60.62 28.45
C ASN A 282 21.09 -59.26 28.92
N THR A 283 20.92 -59.08 30.22
CA THR A 283 21.35 -58.04 31.16
C THR A 283 22.87 -57.90 31.32
N SER A 284 23.25 -56.85 32.06
CA SER A 284 24.59 -56.40 32.52
C SER A 284 25.22 -55.32 31.62
N ASP A 285 25.84 -54.25 32.10
CA ASP A 285 26.18 -53.83 33.46
C ASP A 285 26.46 -52.31 33.45
N ALA A 286 26.55 -51.75 34.64
CA ALA A 286 26.85 -50.35 34.94
C ALA A 286 28.16 -49.80 34.33
N SER A 287 28.20 -48.49 34.04
CA SER A 287 29.07 -47.54 34.75
C SER A 287 29.03 -46.13 34.14
N ASP A 288 29.15 -45.18 35.04
CA ASP A 288 29.47 -43.74 34.93
C ASP A 288 30.49 -43.36 33.84
N ASP A 289 30.39 -42.14 33.32
CA ASP A 289 31.40 -41.09 33.58
C ASP A 289 31.00 -39.74 32.95
N ASP A 290 31.12 -38.71 33.79
CA ASP A 290 31.12 -37.28 33.48
C ASP A 290 32.40 -36.87 32.72
N ASP A 291 32.27 -35.95 31.76
CA ASP A 291 33.14 -34.79 31.55
C ASP A 291 32.50 -33.79 30.55
#